data_AF-A0A382FSN0-F1
#
_entry.id   AF-A0A382FSN0-F1
#
_cell.length_a   1.000
_cell.length_b   1.000
_cell.length_c   1.000
_cell.angle_alpha   90.00
_cell.angle_beta   90.00
_cell.angle_gamma   90.00
#
_symmetry.space_group_name_H-M   'P 1'
#
loop_
_entity.id
_entity.type
_entity.pdbx_description
1 polymer ?
#
loop_
_entity_poly.entity_id
_entity_poly.type
_entity_poly.pdbx_seq_one_letter_code
_entity_poly.pdbx_strand_id
1 'polypeptide(L)'
;MDNQKITDEALARLENCDDPRLKTVMTSVISHLHSVVREVEPTMEEWEQAIRFLTEVGHWCDDKRQEFILLSDTLAVSILVDALLHQKPAPASEGTLLGPFHVPGAPELEFGANISRDRTGEPTLVTGRVLSTDGSPIQNAKLDVWQASAEGYY
;
A
#
# COMPACT_ATOMS: atom_id res chain seq x y z
N MET A 1 -34.46 -10.64 14.05
CA MET A 1 -33.54 -11.65 13.49
C MET A 1 -32.25 -11.49 14.27
N ASP A 2 -31.67 -12.58 14.79
CA ASP A 2 -30.39 -12.50 15.51
C ASP A 2 -29.29 -12.07 14.52
N ASN A 3 -28.64 -10.93 14.77
CA ASN A 3 -27.66 -10.36 13.86
C ASN A 3 -26.40 -11.25 13.72
N GLN A 4 -26.17 -12.15 14.68
CA GLN A 4 -25.12 -13.15 14.60
C GLN A 4 -25.45 -14.21 13.54
N LYS A 5 -26.72 -14.65 13.44
CA LYS A 5 -27.15 -15.62 12.42
C LYS A 5 -26.87 -15.17 10.99
N ILE A 6 -26.95 -13.87 10.72
CA ILE A 6 -26.63 -13.31 9.39
C ILE A 6 -25.15 -13.57 9.05
N THR A 7 -24.26 -13.43 10.03
CA THR A 7 -22.82 -13.70 9.84
C THR A 7 -22.59 -15.19 9.62
N ASP A 8 -23.22 -16.03 10.44
CA ASP A 8 -23.10 -17.49 10.33
C ASP A 8 -23.58 -18.00 8.96
N GLU A 9 -24.71 -17.48 8.47
CA GLU A 9 -25.24 -17.79 7.13
C GLU A 9 -24.33 -17.28 6.00
N ALA A 10 -23.68 -16.13 6.15
CA ALA A 10 -22.71 -15.63 5.19
C ALA A 10 -21.47 -16.54 5.14
N LEU A 11 -20.95 -16.96 6.28
CA LEU A 11 -19.80 -17.85 6.38
C LEU A 11 -20.11 -19.27 5.89
N ALA A 12 -21.33 -19.77 6.10
CA ALA A 12 -21.77 -21.08 5.61
C ALA A 12 -21.66 -21.19 4.07
N ARG A 13 -21.79 -20.07 3.34
CA ARG A 13 -21.61 -20.05 1.88
C ARG A 13 -20.17 -20.37 1.44
N LEU A 14 -19.19 -20.24 2.33
CA LEU A 14 -17.80 -20.60 2.08
C LEU A 14 -17.50 -22.08 2.32
N GLU A 15 -18.47 -22.89 2.79
CA GLU A 15 -18.24 -24.32 3.08
C GLU A 15 -17.71 -25.08 1.86
N ASN A 16 -18.28 -24.79 0.69
CA ASN A 16 -17.94 -25.40 -0.60
C ASN A 16 -16.82 -24.67 -1.37
N CYS A 17 -16.03 -23.82 -0.71
CA CYS A 17 -14.88 -23.18 -1.34
C CYS A 17 -13.72 -24.19 -1.43
N ASP A 18 -13.37 -24.59 -2.65
CA ASP A 18 -12.33 -25.59 -2.92
C ASP A 18 -10.92 -25.11 -2.58
N ASP A 19 -10.67 -23.79 -2.63
CA ASP A 19 -9.39 -23.19 -2.25
C ASP A 19 -9.36 -22.91 -0.73
N PRO A 20 -8.56 -23.68 0.06
CA PRO A 20 -8.52 -23.50 1.51
C PRO A 20 -7.97 -22.13 1.94
N ARG A 21 -7.08 -21.54 1.13
CA ARG A 21 -6.50 -20.22 1.43
C ARG A 21 -7.51 -19.13 1.17
N LEU A 22 -8.21 -19.17 0.04
CA LEU A 22 -9.30 -18.23 -0.26
C LEU A 22 -10.39 -18.30 0.81
N LYS A 23 -10.79 -19.52 1.21
CA LYS A 23 -11.75 -19.74 2.30
C LYS A 23 -11.30 -19.06 3.60
N THR A 24 -10.04 -19.21 3.96
CA THR A 24 -9.45 -18.56 5.15
C THR A 24 -9.52 -17.03 5.07
N VAL A 25 -9.12 -16.46 3.92
CA VAL A 25 -9.13 -15.01 3.70
C VAL A 25 -10.56 -14.46 3.75
N MET A 26 -11.49 -15.05 3.01
CA MET A 26 -12.89 -14.59 2.96
C MET A 26 -13.62 -14.74 4.29
N THR A 27 -13.32 -15.79 5.06
CA THR A 27 -13.85 -15.96 6.41
C THR A 27 -13.44 -14.79 7.31
N SER A 28 -12.17 -14.40 7.26
CA SER A 28 -11.65 -13.25 8.02
C SER A 28 -12.31 -11.94 7.57
N VAL A 29 -12.34 -11.68 6.25
CA VAL A 29 -12.93 -10.46 5.68
C VAL A 29 -14.40 -10.31 6.08
N ILE A 30 -15.23 -11.34 5.89
CA ILE A 30 -16.66 -11.29 6.24
C ILE A 30 -16.83 -11.04 7.75
N SER A 31 -16.07 -11.75 8.58
CA SER A 31 -16.18 -11.65 10.04
C SER A 31 -15.83 -10.24 10.53
N HIS A 32 -14.73 -9.67 10.05
CA HIS A 32 -14.31 -8.32 10.44
C HIS A 32 -15.22 -7.23 9.88
N LEU A 33 -15.67 -7.33 8.62
CA LEU A 33 -16.63 -6.38 8.05
C LEU A 33 -17.95 -6.37 8.83
N HIS A 34 -18.50 -7.54 9.16
CA HIS A 34 -19.72 -7.63 9.96
C HIS A 34 -19.51 -7.10 11.38
N SER A 35 -18.30 -7.25 11.95
CA SER A 35 -17.96 -6.66 13.25
C SER A 35 -18.03 -5.13 13.20
N VAL A 36 -17.46 -4.50 12.17
CA VAL A 36 -17.51 -3.04 11.98
C VAL A 36 -18.95 -2.56 11.82
N VAL A 37 -19.78 -3.25 11.04
CA VAL A 37 -21.20 -2.87 10.86
C VAL A 37 -21.96 -2.92 12.19
N ARG A 38 -21.71 -3.94 13.03
CA ARG A 38 -22.33 -4.03 14.36
C ARG A 38 -21.79 -2.99 15.34
N GLU A 39 -20.52 -2.63 15.23
CA GLU A 39 -19.91 -1.62 16.09
C GLU A 39 -20.43 -0.22 15.78
N VAL A 40 -20.55 0.11 14.49
CA VAL A 40 -20.95 1.44 14.03
C VAL A 40 -22.47 1.62 14.02
N GLU A 41 -23.24 0.54 13.87
CA GLU A 41 -24.70 0.57 13.69
C GLU A 41 -25.16 1.63 12.65
N PRO A 42 -24.64 1.57 11.41
CA PRO A 42 -24.82 2.64 10.44
C PRO A 42 -26.29 2.84 10.05
N THR A 43 -26.63 4.09 9.79
CA THR A 43 -27.90 4.44 9.15
C THR A 43 -27.93 3.98 7.69
N MET A 44 -29.14 3.90 7.11
CA MET A 44 -29.29 3.60 5.69
C MET A 44 -28.56 4.64 4.81
N GLU A 45 -28.59 5.91 5.22
CA GLU A 45 -27.90 6.98 4.50
C GLU A 45 -26.38 6.77 4.51
N GLU A 46 -25.78 6.48 5.66
CA GLU A 46 -24.33 6.21 5.76
C GLU A 46 -23.93 4.98 4.93
N TRP A 47 -24.75 3.94 4.93
CA TRP A 47 -24.53 2.77 4.08
C TRP A 47 -24.58 3.13 2.58
N GLU A 48 -25.59 3.89 2.13
CA GLU A 48 -25.68 4.36 0.75
C GLU A 48 -24.51 5.25 0.36
N GLN A 49 -24.04 6.11 1.26
CA GLN A 49 -22.86 6.94 1.07
C GLN A 49 -21.59 6.09 0.90
N ALA A 50 -21.40 5.05 1.72
CA ALA A 50 -20.27 4.13 1.60
C ALA A 50 -20.28 3.37 0.27
N ILE A 51 -21.44 2.87 -0.17
CA ILE A 51 -21.59 2.22 -1.47
C ILE A 51 -21.29 3.19 -2.62
N ARG A 52 -21.78 4.44 -2.55
CA ARG A 52 -21.47 5.47 -3.54
C ARG A 52 -19.98 5.76 -3.60
N PHE A 53 -19.32 5.91 -2.45
CA PHE A 53 -17.87 6.13 -2.39
C PHE A 53 -17.09 5.01 -3.08
N LEU A 54 -17.37 3.74 -2.74
CA LEU A 54 -16.69 2.60 -3.38
C LEU A 54 -16.98 2.51 -4.89
N THR A 55 -18.18 2.91 -5.31
CA THR A 55 -18.55 2.98 -6.73
C THR A 55 -17.75 4.07 -7.45
N GLU A 56 -17.62 5.25 -6.85
CA GLU A 56 -16.83 6.36 -7.39
C GLU A 56 -15.33 5.98 -7.48
N VAL A 57 -14.78 5.34 -6.45
CA VAL A 57 -13.41 4.77 -6.50
C VAL A 57 -13.26 3.84 -7.71
N GLY A 58 -14.22 2.96 -7.95
CA GLY A 58 -14.26 2.10 -9.14
C GLY A 58 -14.28 2.89 -10.46
N HIS A 59 -15.09 3.94 -10.57
CA HIS A 59 -15.17 4.79 -11.77
C HIS A 59 -13.91 5.62 -12.04
N TRP A 60 -13.11 5.91 -11.03
CA TRP A 60 -11.83 6.60 -11.17
C TRP A 60 -10.68 5.68 -11.58
N CYS A 61 -10.90 4.36 -11.62
CA CYS A 61 -9.90 3.41 -12.10
C CYS A 61 -9.85 3.38 -13.64
N ASP A 62 -8.65 3.46 -14.20
CA ASP A 62 -8.38 3.27 -15.62
C ASP A 62 -7.02 2.55 -15.83
N ASP A 63 -6.53 2.47 -17.08
CA ASP A 63 -5.27 1.80 -17.40
C ASP A 63 -4.02 2.46 -16.78
N LYS A 64 -4.15 3.69 -16.27
CA LYS A 64 -3.07 4.50 -15.69
C LYS A 64 -3.29 4.81 -14.21
N ARG A 65 -4.54 4.81 -13.74
CA ARG A 65 -4.93 5.16 -12.37
C ARG A 65 -5.60 3.96 -11.70
N GLN A 66 -5.03 3.49 -10.60
CA GLN A 66 -5.60 2.43 -9.77
C GLN A 66 -6.08 3.01 -8.44
N GLU A 67 -7.34 3.48 -8.41
CA GLU A 67 -7.88 4.17 -7.24
C GLU A 67 -8.06 3.24 -6.03
N PHE A 68 -8.29 1.94 -6.24
CA PHE A 68 -8.30 0.97 -5.14
C PHE A 68 -6.92 0.81 -4.48
N ILE A 69 -5.82 0.96 -5.24
CA ILE A 69 -4.47 0.99 -4.65
C ILE A 69 -4.29 2.27 -3.84
N LEU A 70 -4.72 3.42 -4.36
CA LEU A 70 -4.65 4.68 -3.62
C LEU A 70 -5.54 4.67 -2.36
N LEU A 71 -6.71 4.06 -2.41
CA LEU A 71 -7.54 3.84 -1.23
C LEU A 71 -6.82 2.94 -0.20
N SER A 72 -6.17 1.88 -0.66
CA SER A 72 -5.33 1.01 0.18
C SER A 72 -4.17 1.78 0.83
N ASP A 73 -3.55 2.72 0.10
CA ASP A 73 -2.47 3.55 0.62
C ASP A 73 -2.97 4.54 1.69
N THR A 74 -4.10 5.21 1.45
CA THR A 74 -4.68 6.17 2.41
C THR A 74 -5.20 5.52 3.69
N LEU A 75 -5.64 4.26 3.61
CA LEU A 75 -6.03 3.44 4.75
C LEU A 75 -4.86 2.69 5.41
N ALA A 76 -3.62 2.92 4.95
CA ALA A 76 -2.41 2.23 5.40
C ALA A 76 -2.44 0.69 5.27
N VAL A 77 -3.30 0.15 4.40
CA VAL A 77 -3.36 -1.30 4.12
C VAL A 77 -2.13 -1.74 3.35
N SER A 78 -1.72 -0.97 2.35
CA SER A 78 -0.56 -1.30 1.52
C SER A 78 0.73 -1.42 2.36
N ILE A 79 0.98 -0.47 3.27
CA ILE A 79 2.18 -0.50 4.13
C ILE A 79 2.14 -1.65 5.14
N LEU A 80 0.95 -2.01 5.64
CA LEU A 80 0.79 -3.19 6.50
C LEU A 80 1.13 -4.48 5.74
N VAL A 81 0.67 -4.61 4.49
CA VAL A 81 1.00 -5.76 3.65
C VAL A 81 2.51 -5.82 3.39
N ASP A 82 3.14 -4.69 3.05
CA ASP A 82 4.59 -4.62 2.84
C ASP A 82 5.38 -5.05 4.08
N ALA A 83 5.01 -4.52 5.26
CA ALA A 83 5.65 -4.86 6.52
C ALA A 83 5.54 -6.34 6.88
N LEU A 84 4.42 -6.99 6.55
CA LEU A 84 4.22 -8.42 6.80
C LEU A 84 5.04 -9.31 5.84
N LEU A 85 5.15 -8.91 4.57
CA LEU A 85 5.87 -9.67 3.55
C LEU A 85 7.38 -9.47 3.62
N HIS A 86 7.84 -8.29 4.04
CA HIS A 86 9.24 -7.88 4.00
C HIS A 86 9.81 -7.58 5.37
N GLN A 87 9.48 -8.40 6.38
CA GLN A 87 10.10 -8.30 7.70
C GLN A 87 11.62 -8.49 7.59
N LYS A 88 12.38 -7.45 7.91
CA LYS A 88 13.84 -7.49 7.92
C LYS A 88 14.37 -7.58 9.35
N PRO A 89 15.45 -8.33 9.60
CA PRO A 89 16.09 -8.35 10.90
C PRO A 89 16.70 -6.99 11.21
N ALA A 90 16.59 -6.53 12.47
CA ALA A 90 17.38 -5.40 12.93
C ALA A 90 18.89 -5.72 12.77
N PRO A 91 19.74 -4.78 12.31
CA PRO A 91 19.49 -3.34 12.13
C PRO A 91 19.18 -2.91 10.67
N ALA A 92 18.60 -3.78 9.84
CA ALA A 92 18.34 -3.45 8.44
C ALA A 92 17.35 -2.27 8.29
N SER A 93 17.57 -1.41 7.28
CA SER A 93 16.64 -0.33 6.94
C SER A 93 15.27 -0.87 6.58
N GLU A 94 14.24 -0.29 7.19
CA GLU A 94 12.84 -0.66 6.99
C GLU A 94 12.43 -0.48 5.51
N GLY A 95 11.55 -1.37 5.04
CA GLY A 95 10.90 -1.24 3.74
C GLY A 95 9.78 -0.21 3.78
N THR A 96 9.41 0.28 2.60
CA THR A 96 8.17 1.03 2.39
C THR A 96 7.70 0.80 0.95
N LEU A 97 6.50 1.27 0.65
CA LEU A 97 5.87 1.13 -0.65
C LEU A 97 6.67 1.86 -1.74
N LEU A 98 6.74 1.24 -2.91
CA LEU A 98 7.38 1.82 -4.10
C LEU A 98 6.64 3.06 -4.61
N GLY A 99 5.31 3.07 -4.52
CA GLY A 99 4.45 4.07 -5.15
C GLY A 99 4.39 3.94 -6.68
N PRO A 100 3.52 4.70 -7.35
CA PRO A 100 3.23 4.52 -8.78
C PRO A 100 4.20 5.23 -9.73
N PHE A 101 5.17 5.98 -9.19
CA PHE A 101 6.01 6.89 -9.97
C PHE A 101 7.43 6.36 -10.27
N HIS A 102 7.71 5.11 -9.90
CA HIS A 102 8.97 4.48 -10.31
C HIS A 102 8.98 4.23 -11.83
N VAL A 103 10.07 4.61 -12.49
CA VAL A 103 10.28 4.38 -13.92
C VAL A 103 11.62 3.65 -14.10
N PRO A 104 11.62 2.45 -14.73
CA PRO A 104 12.85 1.70 -14.95
C PRO A 104 13.74 2.39 -16.01
N GLY A 105 15.05 2.15 -15.91
CA GLY A 105 16.00 2.64 -16.91
C GLY A 105 16.41 4.11 -16.73
N ALA A 106 16.33 4.63 -15.50
CA ALA A 106 16.91 5.92 -15.15
C ALA A 106 18.42 5.95 -15.48
N PRO A 107 18.96 7.11 -15.92
CA PRO A 107 20.38 7.24 -16.24
C PRO A 107 21.23 7.06 -14.98
N GLU A 108 22.36 6.38 -15.13
CA GLU A 108 23.34 6.23 -14.06
C GLU A 108 24.14 7.53 -13.89
N LEU A 109 24.37 7.92 -12.65
CA LEU A 109 25.04 9.16 -12.29
C LEU A 109 26.19 8.87 -11.32
N GLU A 110 27.26 9.65 -11.43
CA GLU A 110 28.44 9.55 -10.58
C GLU A 110 28.17 10.06 -9.15
N PHE A 111 29.06 9.71 -8.22
CA PHE A 111 28.99 10.19 -6.84
C PHE A 111 29.02 11.73 -6.76
N GLY A 112 28.06 12.31 -6.03
CA GLY A 112 27.93 13.76 -5.88
C GLY A 112 27.18 14.45 -7.03
N ALA A 113 26.60 13.70 -7.97
CA ALA A 113 25.77 14.26 -9.03
C ALA A 113 24.50 14.93 -8.50
N ASN A 114 24.02 15.94 -9.23
CA ASN A 114 22.73 16.57 -8.99
C ASN A 114 21.63 15.85 -9.78
N ILE A 115 20.67 15.23 -9.08
CA ILE A 115 19.55 14.51 -9.70
C ILE A 115 18.43 15.43 -10.17
N SER A 116 18.34 16.65 -9.63
CA SER A 116 17.28 17.63 -9.94
C SER A 116 17.42 18.26 -11.32
N ARG A 117 18.57 18.10 -11.99
CA ARG A 117 18.89 18.71 -13.29
C ARG A 117 18.58 20.22 -13.27
N ASP A 118 17.79 20.71 -14.24
CA ASP A 118 17.39 22.11 -14.40
C ASP A 118 16.06 22.46 -13.68
N ARG A 119 15.52 21.57 -12.85
CA ARG A 119 14.24 21.80 -12.16
C ARG A 119 14.44 22.70 -10.94
N THR A 120 13.47 23.57 -10.71
CA THR A 120 13.43 24.50 -9.58
C THR A 120 13.11 23.79 -8.27
N GLY A 121 13.76 24.21 -7.18
CA GLY A 121 13.56 23.68 -5.84
C GLY A 121 14.64 24.15 -4.87
N GLU A 122 14.45 23.90 -3.58
CA GLU A 122 15.48 24.15 -2.56
C GLU A 122 16.63 23.13 -2.69
N PRO A 123 17.88 23.57 -2.89
CA PRO A 123 19.02 22.64 -2.98
C PRO A 123 19.15 21.81 -1.70
N THR A 124 19.12 20.48 -1.85
CA THR A 124 19.20 19.54 -0.73
C THR A 124 20.36 18.56 -0.94
N LEU A 125 21.27 18.46 0.03
CA LEU A 125 22.34 17.47 0.02
C LEU A 125 21.87 16.19 0.73
N VAL A 126 21.85 15.09 0.00
CA VAL A 126 21.60 13.75 0.55
C VAL A 126 22.90 12.96 0.52
N THR A 127 23.34 12.46 1.68
CA THR A 127 24.58 11.67 1.83
C THR A 127 24.40 10.57 2.86
N GLY A 128 25.15 9.48 2.71
CA GLY A 128 25.02 8.31 3.58
C GLY A 128 26.02 7.21 3.26
N ARG A 129 25.81 6.03 3.85
CA ARG A 129 26.59 4.81 3.63
C ARG A 129 25.65 3.63 3.49
N VAL A 130 25.98 2.70 2.60
CA VAL A 130 25.28 1.42 2.50
C VAL A 130 26.10 0.38 3.27
N LEU A 131 25.49 -0.19 4.30
CA LEU A 131 26.12 -1.17 5.19
C LEU A 131 25.33 -2.48 5.20
N SER A 132 26.00 -3.60 5.43
CA SER A 132 25.35 -4.85 5.82
C SER A 132 24.90 -4.81 7.28
N THR A 133 24.10 -5.80 7.69
CA THR A 133 23.55 -5.91 9.06
C THR A 133 24.62 -6.11 10.14
N ASP A 134 25.82 -6.57 9.76
CA ASP A 134 26.99 -6.67 10.64
C ASP A 134 27.83 -5.37 10.71
N GLY A 135 27.42 -4.33 9.96
CA GLY A 135 28.08 -3.03 9.91
C GLY A 135 29.17 -2.90 8.83
N SER A 136 29.47 -3.95 8.06
CA SER A 136 30.47 -3.90 6.99
C SER A 136 29.99 -3.03 5.82
N PRO A 137 30.87 -2.21 5.18
CA PRO A 137 30.48 -1.44 4.00
C PRO A 137 30.19 -2.31 2.78
N ILE A 138 29.09 -2.02 2.07
CA ILE A 138 28.76 -2.66 0.80
C ILE A 138 29.30 -1.79 -0.35
N GLN A 139 30.31 -2.29 -1.06
CA GLN A 139 30.86 -1.62 -2.24
C GLN A 139 29.97 -1.81 -3.47
N ASN A 140 29.95 -0.81 -4.36
CA ASN A 140 29.24 -0.83 -5.63
C ASN A 140 27.72 -1.09 -5.51
N ALA A 141 27.11 -0.76 -4.36
CA ALA A 141 25.66 -0.78 -4.22
C ALA A 141 25.02 0.23 -5.17
N LYS A 142 23.97 -0.19 -5.88
CA LYS A 142 23.18 0.70 -6.73
C LYS A 142 22.07 1.34 -5.90
N LEU A 143 21.98 2.67 -5.94
CA LEU A 143 20.85 3.42 -5.39
C LEU A 143 20.02 3.97 -6.56
N ASP A 144 18.76 3.52 -6.65
CA ASP A 144 17.77 4.08 -7.57
C ASP A 144 16.93 5.11 -6.81
N VAL A 145 16.89 6.34 -7.29
CA VAL A 145 16.30 7.48 -6.56
C VAL A 145 15.41 8.31 -7.47
N TRP A 146 14.24 8.69 -6.96
CA TRP A 146 13.28 9.56 -7.63
C TRP A 146 12.54 10.41 -6.59
N GLN A 147 12.07 11.59 -7.03
CA GLN A 147 11.27 12.49 -6.21
C GLN A 147 10.44 13.40 -7.13
N ALA A 148 9.37 13.98 -6.58
CA ALA A 148 8.62 15.03 -7.27
C ALA A 148 9.41 16.34 -7.37
N SER A 149 9.05 17.19 -8.33
CA SER A 149 9.48 18.59 -8.42
C SER A 149 8.80 19.46 -7.36
N ALA A 150 9.19 20.74 -7.28
CA ALA A 150 8.58 21.71 -6.37
C ALA A 150 7.06 21.90 -6.60
N GLU A 151 6.57 21.59 -7.79
CA GLU A 151 5.16 21.65 -8.17
C GLU A 151 4.39 20.35 -7.89
N GLY A 152 5.07 19.31 -7.36
CA GLY A 152 4.44 18.04 -7.00
C GLY A 152 4.32 17.02 -8.13
N TYR A 153 4.99 17.24 -9.27
CA TYR A 153 5.00 16.30 -10.40
C TYR A 153 6.31 15.51 -10.47
N TYR A 154 6.20 14.21 -10.74
CA TYR A 154 7.34 13.34 -11.05
C TYR A 154 7.74 13.52 -12.53
#